data_AF-A0A815BY43-F1
#
_entry.id   AF-A0A815BY43-F1
#
_cell.length_a   1.000
_cell.length_b   1.000
_cell.length_c   1.000
_cell.angle_alpha   90.00
_cell.angle_beta   90.00
_cell.angle_gamma   90.00
#
_symmetry.space_group_name_H-M   'P 1'
#
loop_
_entity.id
_entity.type
_entity.pdbx_description
1 polymer ?
#
loop_
_entity_poly.entity_id
_entity_poly.type
_entity_poly.pdbx_seq_one_letter_code
_entity_poly.pdbx_strand_id
1 'polypeptide(L)'
;MSIGYYGIDSENNTLPPVYGYLSSSLVSLEVSLDKIIPLIDNPQHYIAIAKQHCHSSHLLTKDEPAAMYLYTMEWGDHSFYWILNKALRDENRSALKP
;
A
#
# COMPACT_ATOMS: atom_id res chain seq x y z
N MET A 1 -14.17 -19.88 -21.15
CA MET A 1 -13.85 -19.86 -19.71
C MET A 1 -13.25 -18.49 -19.44
N SER A 2 -14.06 -17.55 -18.97
CA SER A 2 -13.64 -16.16 -18.75
C SER A 2 -13.14 -16.05 -17.31
N ILE A 3 -11.84 -15.85 -17.14
CA ILE A 3 -11.26 -15.41 -15.88
C ILE A 3 -11.71 -13.97 -15.66
N GLY A 4 -12.71 -13.79 -14.81
CA GLY A 4 -13.13 -12.46 -14.36
C GLY A 4 -12.04 -11.90 -13.48
N TYR A 5 -11.26 -10.96 -14.00
CA TYR A 5 -10.55 -10.01 -13.15
C TYR A 5 -11.63 -9.25 -12.39
N TYR A 6 -11.74 -9.48 -11.07
CA TYR A 6 -12.54 -8.62 -10.20
C TYR A 6 -11.86 -7.25 -10.14
N GLY A 7 -12.04 -6.47 -11.21
CA GLY A 7 -11.61 -5.09 -11.29
C GLY A 7 -12.23 -4.33 -10.13
N ILE A 8 -11.40 -3.54 -9.45
CA ILE A 8 -11.82 -2.57 -8.43
C ILE A 8 -12.46 -1.37 -9.16
N ASP A 9 -13.42 -1.67 -10.04
CA ASP A 9 -13.98 -0.78 -11.06
C ASP A 9 -15.50 -0.65 -10.92
N SER A 10 -16.05 -0.98 -9.75
CA SER A 10 -17.47 -0.81 -9.48
C SER A 10 -17.68 0.55 -8.82
N GLU A 11 -18.08 1.52 -9.63
CA GLU A 11 -18.55 2.87 -9.28
C GLU A 11 -17.47 3.93 -9.01
N ASN A 12 -17.19 4.73 -10.03
CA ASN A 12 -16.24 5.84 -10.00
C ASN A 12 -16.87 7.07 -9.31
N ASN A 13 -17.17 6.97 -8.01
CA ASN A 13 -17.51 8.14 -7.21
C ASN A 13 -16.25 9.01 -7.11
N THR A 14 -16.30 10.21 -7.68
CA THR A 14 -15.16 11.13 -7.73
C THR A 14 -14.93 11.71 -6.34
N LEU A 15 -14.11 11.01 -5.57
CA LEU A 15 -13.77 11.41 -4.21
C LEU A 15 -12.58 12.38 -4.23
N PRO A 16 -12.56 13.41 -3.35
CA PRO A 16 -11.49 14.39 -3.32
C PRO A 16 -10.14 13.75 -2.95
N PRO A 17 -9.01 14.32 -3.37
CA PRO A 17 -7.68 13.87 -2.97
C PRO A 17 -7.53 13.78 -1.45
N VAL A 18 -6.73 12.82 -0.97
CA VAL A 18 -6.35 12.76 0.45
C VAL A 18 -5.19 13.73 0.67
N TYR A 19 -5.41 14.75 1.50
CA TYR A 19 -4.43 15.79 1.81
C TYR A 19 -3.61 15.44 3.07
N GLY A 20 -2.49 16.14 3.28
CA GLY A 20 -1.68 16.07 4.52
C GLY A 20 -0.42 15.24 4.42
N TYR A 21 -0.39 14.21 3.55
CA TYR A 21 0.78 13.35 3.39
C TYR A 21 2.02 14.05 2.83
N LEU A 22 1.85 15.11 2.01
CA LEU A 22 2.98 15.88 1.47
C LEU A 22 3.80 16.59 2.56
N SER A 23 3.14 16.99 3.65
CA SER A 23 3.76 17.67 4.79
C SER A 23 4.14 16.71 5.93
N SER A 24 3.77 15.43 5.82
CA SER A 24 4.10 14.41 6.82
C SER A 24 5.58 14.09 6.78
N SER A 25 6.17 13.85 7.95
CA SER A 25 7.53 13.33 8.03
C SER A 25 7.62 11.95 7.38
N LEU A 26 8.71 11.69 6.66
CA LEU A 26 9.02 10.35 6.18
C LEU A 26 9.30 9.45 7.39
N VAL A 27 8.62 8.31 7.43
CA VAL A 27 8.78 7.28 8.47
C VAL A 27 9.22 5.97 7.82
N SER A 28 9.58 4.97 8.63
CA SER A 28 9.91 3.66 8.08
C SER A 28 8.68 3.00 7.43
N LEU A 29 8.94 2.06 6.53
CA LEU A 29 7.86 1.31 5.86
C LEU A 29 6.95 0.62 6.88
N GLU A 30 7.51 0.04 7.94
CA GLU A 30 6.76 -0.59 9.03
C GLU A 30 5.78 0.40 9.68
N VAL A 31 6.28 1.56 10.13
CA VAL A 31 5.47 2.58 10.81
C VAL A 31 4.38 3.11 9.90
N SER A 32 4.68 3.33 8.61
CA SER A 32 3.68 3.80 7.64
C SER A 32 2.51 2.83 7.46
N LEU A 33 2.73 1.55 7.75
CA LEU A 33 1.76 0.50 7.55
C LEU A 33 1.06 0.08 8.84
N ASP A 34 1.34 0.69 10.01
CA ASP A 34 0.73 0.29 11.29
C ASP A 34 -0.80 0.21 11.24
N LYS A 35 -1.46 1.13 10.52
CA LYS A 35 -2.93 1.13 10.35
C LYS A 35 -3.44 0.06 9.37
N ILE A 36 -2.57 -0.50 8.52
CA ILE A 36 -2.90 -1.46 7.44
C ILE A 36 -2.42 -2.88 7.77
N ILE A 37 -1.34 -3.02 8.54
CA ILE A 37 -0.75 -4.28 9.03
C ILE A 37 -1.80 -5.27 9.56
N PRO A 38 -2.80 -4.85 10.36
CA PRO A 38 -3.83 -5.77 10.85
C PRO A 38 -4.73 -6.39 9.78
N LEU A 39 -4.77 -5.82 8.57
CA LEU A 39 -5.58 -6.27 7.44
C LEU A 39 -4.83 -7.26 6.54
N ILE A 40 -3.55 -7.47 6.80
CA ILE A 40 -2.64 -8.26 5.99
C ILE A 40 -2.25 -9.51 6.77
N ASP A 41 -2.28 -10.67 6.11
CA ASP A 41 -1.66 -11.86 6.67
C ASP A 41 -0.13 -11.75 6.61
N ASN A 42 0.53 -11.87 7.76
CA ASN A 42 1.99 -11.88 7.90
C ASN A 42 2.75 -10.70 7.22
N PRO A 43 2.39 -9.44 7.51
CA PRO A 43 2.93 -8.27 6.80
C PRO A 43 4.44 -8.11 6.95
N GLN A 44 4.99 -8.49 8.10
CA GLN A 44 6.43 -8.38 8.36
C GLN A 44 7.26 -9.24 7.40
N HIS A 45 6.77 -10.42 7.04
CA HIS A 45 7.45 -11.28 6.07
C HIS A 45 7.57 -10.60 4.70
N TYR A 46 6.49 -9.97 4.25
CA TYR A 46 6.45 -9.29 2.95
C TYR A 46 7.24 -7.99 2.93
N ILE A 47 7.23 -7.23 4.04
CA ILE A 47 8.11 -6.07 4.21
C ILE A 47 9.58 -6.52 4.15
N ALA A 48 9.93 -7.65 4.80
CA ALA A 48 11.28 -8.18 4.78
C ALA A 48 11.70 -8.60 3.36
N ILE A 49 10.84 -9.30 2.62
CA ILE A 49 11.07 -9.66 1.21
C ILE A 49 11.30 -8.38 0.39
N ALA A 50 10.41 -7.41 0.46
CA ALA A 50 10.52 -6.17 -0.29
C ALA A 50 11.85 -5.44 0.01
N LYS A 51 12.24 -5.35 1.28
CA LYS A 51 13.53 -4.78 1.68
C LYS A 51 14.72 -5.62 1.22
N GLN A 52 14.59 -6.94 1.09
CA GLN A 52 15.68 -7.78 0.59
C GLN A 52 15.93 -7.57 -0.91
N HIS A 53 14.88 -7.31 -1.69
CA HIS A 53 14.97 -7.07 -3.13
C HIS A 53 15.38 -5.64 -3.50
N CYS A 54 15.42 -4.72 -2.54
CA CYS A 54 15.69 -3.31 -2.78
C CYS A 54 16.96 -2.82 -2.08
N HIS A 55 17.61 -1.85 -2.70
CA HIS A 55 18.80 -1.19 -2.16
C HIS A 55 18.54 0.32 -2.01
N SER A 56 19.14 0.92 -0.98
CA SER A 56 19.19 2.38 -0.87
C SER A 56 20.07 2.97 -1.97
N SER A 57 19.80 4.21 -2.33
CA SER A 57 20.63 4.99 -3.25
C SER A 57 21.01 6.33 -2.62
N HIS A 58 21.74 7.19 -3.34
CA HIS A 58 22.03 8.55 -2.89
C HIS A 58 20.77 9.43 -2.77
N LEU A 59 19.68 9.06 -3.45
CA LEU A 59 18.44 9.85 -3.52
C LEU A 59 17.29 9.25 -2.72
N LEU A 60 17.34 7.95 -2.45
CA LEU A 60 16.25 7.21 -1.82
C LEU A 60 16.77 6.37 -0.66
N THR A 61 16.04 6.41 0.43
CA THR A 61 16.11 5.44 1.51
C THR A 61 15.79 4.05 0.98
N LYS A 62 16.13 3.01 1.74
CA LYS A 62 15.81 1.62 1.38
C LYS A 62 14.30 1.33 1.40
N ASP A 63 13.55 2.11 2.19
CA ASP A 63 12.12 1.90 2.43
C ASP A 63 11.27 2.39 1.25
N GLU A 64 11.70 3.43 0.53
CA GLU A 64 11.00 3.95 -0.65
C GLU A 64 10.89 2.93 -1.81
N PRO A 65 11.98 2.33 -2.32
CA PRO A 65 11.88 1.29 -3.34
C PRO A 65 11.22 0.02 -2.79
N ALA A 66 11.39 -0.30 -1.49
CA ALA A 66 10.71 -1.43 -0.87
C ALA A 66 9.17 -1.22 -0.85
N ALA A 67 8.69 0.00 -0.61
CA ALA A 67 7.27 0.33 -0.68
C ALA A 67 6.71 0.13 -2.10
N MET A 68 7.45 0.56 -3.12
CA MET A 68 7.09 0.34 -4.52
C MET A 68 7.06 -1.16 -4.86
N TYR A 69 8.08 -1.91 -4.43
CA TYR A 69 8.15 -3.36 -4.64
C TYR A 69 6.96 -4.07 -3.99
N LEU A 70 6.69 -3.77 -2.72
CA LEU A 70 5.56 -4.31 -1.97
C LEU A 70 4.22 -4.05 -2.67
N TYR A 71 4.06 -2.86 -3.26
CA TYR A 71 2.87 -2.49 -4.05
C TYR A 71 2.71 -3.28 -5.34
N THR A 72 3.81 -3.61 -6.01
CA THR A 72 3.78 -4.36 -7.28
C THR A 72 3.81 -5.87 -7.11
N MET A 73 4.14 -6.36 -5.92
CA MET A 73 4.24 -7.78 -5.64
C MET A 73 2.84 -8.42 -5.65
N GLU A 74 2.69 -9.53 -6.36
CA GLU A 74 1.50 -10.38 -6.35
C GLU A 74 1.63 -11.47 -5.27
N TRP A 75 0.59 -11.68 -4.47
CA TRP A 75 0.59 -12.60 -3.32
C TRP A 75 -0.77 -13.26 -3.07
N GLY A 76 -1.41 -13.68 -4.16
CA GLY A 76 -2.76 -14.23 -4.12
C GLY A 76 -3.83 -13.15 -4.01
N ASP A 77 -5.02 -13.54 -3.54
CA ASP A 77 -6.26 -12.76 -3.68
C ASP A 77 -6.31 -11.47 -2.85
N HIS A 78 -5.43 -11.32 -1.84
CA HIS A 78 -5.42 -10.18 -0.91
C HIS A 78 -4.06 -9.49 -0.87
N SER A 79 -3.52 -9.16 -2.04
CA SER A 79 -2.26 -8.45 -2.14
C SER A 79 -2.31 -7.04 -1.51
N PHE A 80 -1.14 -6.47 -1.20
CA PHE A 80 -0.91 -5.12 -0.68
C PHE A 80 -1.65 -4.12 -1.52
N TYR A 81 -1.45 -4.24 -2.83
CA TYR A 81 -2.12 -3.48 -3.85
C TYR A 81 -3.61 -3.48 -3.61
N TRP A 82 -4.22 -4.66 -3.50
CA TRP A 82 -5.67 -4.80 -3.35
C TRP A 82 -6.16 -4.17 -2.04
N ILE A 83 -5.51 -4.48 -0.91
CA ILE A 83 -5.90 -3.98 0.43
C ILE A 83 -5.79 -2.45 0.48
N LEU A 84 -4.65 -1.90 0.05
CA LEU A 84 -4.41 -0.46 0.05
C LEU A 84 -5.38 0.26 -0.90
N ASN A 85 -5.56 -0.24 -2.12
CA ASN A 85 -6.45 0.37 -3.09
C ASN A 85 -7.92 0.31 -2.68
N LYS A 86 -8.33 -0.75 -1.99
CA LYS A 86 -9.66 -0.87 -1.40
C LYS A 86 -9.84 0.17 -0.29
N ALA A 87 -8.88 0.29 0.63
CA ALA A 87 -8.93 1.29 1.69
C ALA A 87 -8.98 2.72 1.13
N LEU A 88 -8.14 3.04 0.12
CA LEU A 88 -8.11 4.36 -0.54
C LEU A 88 -9.42 4.72 -1.26
N ARG A 89 -10.18 3.72 -1.70
CA ARG A 89 -11.47 3.90 -2.39
C ARG A 89 -12.66 3.88 -1.43
N ASP A 90 -12.47 3.48 -0.18
CA ASP A 90 -13.52 3.52 0.85
C ASP A 90 -14.00 4.96 1.07
N GLU A 91 -15.30 5.12 1.30
CA GLU A 91 -15.92 6.41 1.60
C GLU A 91 -15.43 6.94 2.96
N ASN A 92 -15.14 6.05 3.91
CA ASN A 92 -14.62 6.40 5.23
C ASN A 92 -13.11 6.71 5.22
N ARG A 93 -12.73 7.77 4.49
CA ARG A 93 -11.33 8.21 4.37
C ARG A 93 -10.72 8.80 5.63
N SER A 94 -11.50 9.00 6.69
CA SER A 94 -10.98 9.45 7.99
C SER A 94 -9.97 8.46 8.58
N ALA A 95 -10.10 7.17 8.23
CA ALA A 95 -9.13 6.14 8.60
C ALA A 95 -7.75 6.33 7.93
N LEU A 96 -7.70 7.06 6.81
CA LEU A 96 -6.50 7.33 6.01
C LEU A 96 -5.93 8.73 6.25
N LYS A 97 -6.43 9.49 7.22
CA LYS A 97 -5.78 10.75 7.58
C LYS A 97 -4.54 10.41 8.42
N PRO A 98 -3.36 11.00 8.13
CA PRO A 98 -2.18 10.82 8.96
C PRO A 98 -2.47 11.24 10.41
#